data_AF-A0A7J5ZNS3-F1
#
_entry.id   AF-A0A7J5ZNS3-F1
#
_cell.length_a   1.000
_cell.length_b   1.000
_cell.length_c   1.000
_cell.angle_alpha   90.00
_cell.angle_beta   90.00
_cell.angle_gamma   90.00
#
_symmetry.space_group_name_H-M   'P 1'
#
loop_
_entity.id
_entity.type
_entity.pdbx_description
1 polymer ?
#
loop_
_entity_poly.entity_id
_entity_poly.type
_entity_poly.pdbx_seq_one_letter_code
_entity_poly.pdbx_strand_id
1 'polypeptide(L)'
;MRGLPRMTSMPLENWLLFYTHRNADVTHSLLQTLNKVSGPRGNPPSEAGMIEYDDRQEALLRALQQNVGQQVQMVVVILSTNRKEKYACVKRYLCVDCPTPSQCVVARTLSRLQTLMTIATKISLQMNCCT
;
A
#
# COMPACT_ATOMS: atom_id res chain seq x y z
N MET A 1 17.03 -12.70 -32.88
CA MET A 1 16.30 -11.71 -32.06
C MET A 1 16.13 -12.31 -30.67
N ARG A 2 16.66 -11.64 -29.64
CA ARG A 2 16.75 -12.19 -28.27
C ARG A 2 15.35 -12.26 -27.66
N GLY A 3 14.92 -13.45 -27.27
CA GLY A 3 13.74 -13.64 -26.43
C GLY A 3 13.99 -12.97 -25.08
N LEU A 4 13.28 -11.89 -24.81
CA LEU A 4 13.24 -11.29 -23.48
C LEU A 4 12.69 -12.35 -22.51
N PRO A 5 13.35 -12.58 -21.36
CA PRO A 5 12.81 -13.49 -20.36
C PRO A 5 11.40 -13.02 -20.00
N ARG A 6 10.45 -13.96 -20.03
CA ARG A 6 9.06 -13.75 -19.64
C ARG A 6 9.10 -13.16 -18.22
N MET A 7 8.85 -11.86 -18.09
CA MET A 7 8.75 -11.18 -16.82
C MET A 7 7.60 -11.83 -16.06
N THR A 8 7.90 -12.81 -15.23
CA THR A 8 6.92 -13.46 -14.38
C THR A 8 6.61 -12.47 -13.28
N SER A 9 5.47 -11.79 -13.38
CA SER A 9 4.90 -11.01 -12.29
C SER A 9 4.83 -11.89 -11.04
N MET A 10 5.49 -11.48 -9.96
CA MET A 10 5.37 -12.16 -8.67
C MET A 10 4.00 -11.80 -8.10
N PRO A 11 3.14 -12.77 -7.78
CA PRO A 11 1.89 -12.48 -7.11
C PRO A 11 2.16 -11.79 -5.78
N LEU A 12 1.44 -10.69 -5.54
CA LEU A 12 1.46 -10.03 -4.25
C LEU A 12 0.49 -10.77 -3.33
N GLU A 13 1.04 -11.67 -2.53
CA GLU A 13 0.30 -12.55 -1.63
C GLU A 13 0.24 -11.98 -0.23
N ASN A 14 1.35 -11.41 0.24
CA ASN A 14 1.48 -10.91 1.61
C ASN A 14 1.77 -9.42 1.64
N TRP A 15 0.71 -8.61 1.74
CA TRP A 15 0.80 -7.17 1.84
C TRP A 15 -0.20 -6.61 2.84
N LEU A 16 0.17 -5.49 3.45
CA LEU A 16 -0.59 -4.89 4.53
C LEU A 16 -1.11 -3.51 4.15
N LEU A 17 -2.33 -3.20 4.59
CA LEU A 17 -2.95 -1.90 4.45
C LEU A 17 -3.31 -1.35 5.83
N PHE A 18 -2.65 -0.25 6.19
CA PHE A 18 -2.90 0.47 7.45
C PHE A 18 -3.88 1.61 7.22
N TYR A 19 -4.94 1.65 8.01
CA TYR A 19 -5.97 2.69 7.94
C TYR A 19 -6.48 3.05 9.34
N THR A 20 -7.09 4.22 9.48
CA THR A 20 -7.80 4.60 10.70
C THR A 20 -9.28 4.26 10.56
N HIS A 21 -9.99 3.97 11.65
CA HIS A 21 -11.43 3.69 11.66
C HIS A 21 -12.25 4.56 10.69
N ARG A 22 -12.10 5.89 10.80
CA ARG A 22 -12.83 6.88 9.99
C ARG A 22 -12.58 6.83 8.47
N ASN A 23 -11.55 6.13 8.03
CA ASN A 23 -11.17 6.01 6.63
C ASN A 23 -11.54 4.63 6.05
N ALA A 24 -12.31 3.80 6.76
CA ALA A 24 -12.70 2.46 6.32
C ALA A 24 -13.37 2.49 4.92
N ASP A 25 -14.35 3.36 4.70
CA ASP A 25 -15.06 3.44 3.41
C ASP A 25 -14.15 3.77 2.23
N VAL A 26 -13.25 4.72 2.44
CA VAL A 26 -12.27 5.16 1.44
C VAL A 26 -11.23 4.06 1.18
N THR A 27 -10.90 3.28 2.21
CA THR A 27 -10.01 2.13 2.12
C THR A 27 -10.63 1.02 1.26
N HIS A 28 -11.89 0.69 1.51
CA HIS A 28 -12.64 -0.27 0.68
C HIS A 28 -12.73 0.20 -0.78
N SER A 29 -12.97 1.49 -1.01
CA SER A 29 -13.00 2.08 -2.36
C SER A 29 -11.67 1.93 -3.10
N LEU A 30 -10.55 2.08 -2.38
CA LEU A 30 -9.21 1.85 -2.92
C LEU A 30 -9.00 0.38 -3.29
N LEU A 31 -9.35 -0.55 -2.41
CA LEU A 31 -9.24 -2.00 -2.66
C LEU A 31 -10.06 -2.44 -3.87
N GLN A 32 -11.31 -1.98 -3.97
CA GLN A 32 -12.15 -2.26 -5.14
C GLN A 32 -11.53 -1.76 -6.44
N THR A 33 -10.92 -0.58 -6.41
CA THR A 33 -10.27 -0.03 -7.59
C THR A 33 -8.96 -0.73 -7.93
N LEU A 34 -8.18 -1.14 -6.92
CA LEU A 34 -7.00 -1.97 -7.10
C LEU A 34 -7.32 -3.27 -7.83
N ASN A 35 -8.42 -3.93 -7.46
CA ASN A 35 -8.91 -5.12 -8.15
C ASN A 35 -9.30 -4.81 -9.61
N LYS A 36 -9.99 -3.69 -9.86
CA LYS A 36 -10.37 -3.27 -11.22
C LYS A 36 -9.17 -3.00 -12.12
N VAL A 37 -8.13 -2.32 -11.62
CA VAL A 37 -6.94 -1.97 -12.44
C VAL A 37 -5.97 -3.13 -12.61
N SER A 38 -5.97 -4.10 -11.70
CA SER A 38 -5.10 -5.28 -11.77
C SER A 38 -5.72 -6.44 -12.56
N GLY A 39 -7.06 -6.50 -12.69
CA GLY A 39 -7.77 -7.53 -13.47
C GLY A 39 -7.28 -7.70 -14.92
N PRO A 40 -7.17 -6.62 -15.72
CA PRO A 40 -6.64 -6.70 -17.08
C PRO A 40 -5.16 -7.16 -17.17
N ARG A 41 -4.43 -7.14 -16.05
CA ARG A 41 -3.01 -7.49 -15.98
C ARG A 41 -2.76 -8.95 -15.60
N GLY A 42 -3.81 -9.75 -15.43
CA GLY A 42 -3.72 -11.21 -15.26
C GLY A 42 -3.22 -11.68 -13.89
N ASN A 43 -2.98 -10.77 -12.94
CA ASN A 43 -2.52 -11.10 -11.59
C ASN A 43 -3.13 -10.11 -10.57
N PRO A 44 -4.40 -10.29 -10.15
CA PRO A 44 -4.98 -9.45 -9.11
C PRO A 44 -4.20 -9.64 -7.79
N PRO A 45 -3.98 -8.58 -7.00
CA PRO A 45 -3.36 -8.74 -5.68
C PRO A 45 -4.24 -9.63 -4.80
N SER A 46 -3.61 -10.43 -3.94
CA SER A 46 -4.32 -11.17 -2.89
C SER A 46 -5.02 -10.21 -1.94
N GLU A 47 -5.93 -10.72 -1.11
CA GLU A 47 -6.60 -9.91 -0.11
C GLU A 47 -5.59 -9.22 0.82
N ALA A 48 -5.77 -7.92 1.04
CA ALA A 48 -4.86 -7.14 1.87
C ALA A 48 -5.06 -7.49 3.34
N GLY A 49 -3.96 -7.66 4.09
CA GLY A 49 -4.03 -7.66 5.55
C GLY A 49 -4.40 -6.25 6.05
N MET A 50 -5.66 -6.05 6.42
CA MET A 50 -6.16 -4.76 6.89
C MET A 50 -5.85 -4.55 8.36
N ILE A 51 -5.03 -3.54 8.67
CA ILE A 51 -4.63 -3.18 10.05
C ILE A 51 -5.21 -1.80 10.40
N GLU A 52 -6.12 -1.79 11.36
CA GLU A 52 -6.64 -0.54 11.91
C GLU A 52 -5.65 0.05 12.92
N TYR A 53 -5.45 1.38 12.88
CA TYR A 53 -4.62 2.10 13.85
C TYR A 53 -5.29 3.40 14.33
N ASP A 54 -5.02 3.79 15.57
CA ASP A 54 -5.39 5.12 16.09
C ASP A 54 -4.64 6.21 15.34
N ASP A 55 -5.26 7.36 15.03
CA ASP A 55 -4.64 8.45 14.25
C ASP A 55 -3.51 9.24 14.99
N ARG A 56 -2.78 8.59 15.89
CA ARG A 56 -1.59 9.07 16.58
C ARG A 56 -0.33 8.49 15.92
N GLN A 57 0.72 9.29 15.84
CA GLN A 57 1.99 8.86 15.22
C GLN A 57 2.59 7.62 15.90
N GLU A 58 2.60 7.59 17.23
CA GLU A 58 3.12 6.46 18.01
C GLU A 58 2.29 5.18 17.85
N ALA A 59 0.98 5.31 17.67
CA ALA A 59 0.11 4.16 17.45
C ALA A 59 0.36 3.55 16.06
N LEU A 60 0.51 4.40 15.04
CA LEU A 60 0.89 3.96 13.70
C LEU A 60 2.25 3.28 13.68
N LEU A 61 3.25 3.88 14.34
CA LEU A 61 4.60 3.29 14.41
C LEU A 61 4.58 1.93 15.12
N ARG A 62 3.86 1.82 16.24
CA ARG A 62 3.69 0.54 16.95
C ARG A 62 3.00 -0.51 16.08
N ALA A 63 1.93 -0.13 15.39
CA ALA A 63 1.22 -1.04 14.47
C ALA A 63 2.15 -1.54 13.35
N LEU A 64 2.98 -0.66 12.78
CA LEU A 64 3.99 -1.06 11.80
C LEU A 64 5.00 -2.03 12.39
N GLN A 65 5.55 -1.73 13.57
CA GLN A 65 6.54 -2.59 14.24
C GLN A 65 6.00 -3.97 14.62
N GLN A 66 4.71 -4.09 14.91
CA GLN A 66 4.08 -5.35 15.31
C GLN A 66 3.70 -6.24 14.12
N ASN A 67 3.39 -5.65 12.97
CA ASN A 67 2.81 -6.38 11.83
C ASN A 67 3.75 -6.48 10.62
N VAL A 68 4.66 -5.52 10.44
CA VAL A 68 5.58 -5.50 9.29
C VAL A 68 6.81 -6.33 9.62
N GLY A 69 6.86 -7.54 9.07
CA GLY A 69 8.02 -8.44 9.11
C GLY A 69 8.65 -8.63 7.73
N GLN A 70 9.74 -9.42 7.67
CA GLN A 70 10.48 -9.69 6.43
C GLN A 70 9.64 -10.38 5.33
N GLN A 71 8.53 -11.03 5.70
CA GLN A 71 7.63 -11.70 4.76
C GLN A 71 6.67 -10.72 4.05
N VAL A 72 6.53 -9.49 4.55
CA VAL A 72 5.61 -8.50 3.97
C VAL A 72 6.25 -7.92 2.71
N GLN A 73 5.59 -8.13 1.58
CA GLN A 73 6.06 -7.69 0.26
C GLN A 73 5.79 -6.19 0.03
N MET A 74 4.71 -5.66 0.61
CA MET A 74 4.34 -4.26 0.45
C MET A 74 3.51 -3.75 1.63
N VAL A 75 3.69 -2.47 1.96
CA VAL A 75 2.89 -1.75 2.96
C VAL A 75 2.22 -0.53 2.33
N VAL A 76 0.90 -0.46 2.42
CA VAL A 76 0.13 0.73 2.06
C VAL A 76 -0.36 1.40 3.33
N VAL A 77 -0.12 2.71 3.49
CA VAL A 77 -0.53 3.47 4.68
C VAL A 77 -1.47 4.60 4.28
N ILE A 78 -2.71 4.53 4.74
CA ILE A 78 -3.70 5.60 4.57
C ILE A 78 -3.59 6.55 5.76
N LEU A 79 -3.00 7.71 5.50
CA LEU A 79 -2.87 8.82 6.44
C LEU A 79 -4.11 9.70 6.37
N SER A 80 -4.66 10.07 7.51
CA SER A 80 -5.83 10.95 7.52
C SER A 80 -5.52 12.40 7.08
N THR A 81 -4.28 12.85 7.27
CA THR A 81 -3.82 14.21 6.96
C THR A 81 -2.43 14.17 6.31
N ASN A 82 -2.01 15.27 5.68
CA ASN A 82 -0.68 15.40 5.06
C ASN A 82 0.40 15.88 6.05
N ARG A 83 0.28 15.54 7.34
CA ARG A 83 1.26 15.94 8.37
C ARG A 83 2.64 15.35 8.04
N LYS A 84 3.60 16.24 7.76
CA LYS A 84 4.96 15.88 7.35
C LYS A 84 5.68 15.00 8.37
N GLU A 85 5.54 15.30 9.66
CA GLU A 85 6.16 14.53 10.75
C GLU A 85 5.71 13.07 10.77
N LYS A 86 4.38 12.84 10.69
CA LYS A 86 3.80 11.49 10.66
C LYS A 86 4.28 10.71 9.45
N TYR A 87 4.28 11.33 8.27
CA TYR A 87 4.81 10.73 7.04
C TYR A 87 6.31 10.40 7.16
N ALA A 88 7.11 11.34 7.67
CA ALA A 88 8.55 11.18 7.82
C ALA A 88 8.89 10.06 8.82
N CYS A 89 8.14 9.95 9.91
CA CYS A 89 8.30 8.88 10.90
C CYS A 89 8.03 7.49 10.28
N VAL A 90 6.91 7.34 9.55
CA VAL A 90 6.56 6.10 8.84
C VAL A 90 7.63 5.74 7.80
N LYS A 91 8.04 6.71 6.99
CA LYS A 91 9.06 6.49 5.95
C LYS A 91 10.43 6.18 6.54
N ARG A 92 10.81 6.81 7.65
CA ARG A 92 12.05 6.47 8.34
C ARG A 92 12.05 4.99 8.74
N TYR A 93 10.98 4.53 9.39
CA TYR A 93 10.87 3.13 9.79
C TYR A 93 10.92 2.17 8.59
N LEU A 94 10.06 2.39 7.58
CA LEU A 94 9.94 1.50 6.41
C LEU A 94 11.12 1.57 5.42
N CYS A 95 12.03 2.54 5.56
CA CYS A 95 13.21 2.67 4.72
C CYS A 95 14.52 2.37 5.45
N VAL A 96 14.56 2.48 6.78
CA VAL A 96 15.77 2.31 7.59
C VAL A 96 15.70 1.05 8.45
N ASP A 97 14.67 0.94 9.28
CA ASP A 97 14.57 -0.13 10.28
C ASP A 97 13.99 -1.43 9.71
N CYS A 98 12.98 -1.31 8.84
CA CYS A 98 12.35 -2.44 8.16
C CYS A 98 12.16 -2.10 6.68
N PRO A 99 13.16 -2.35 5.82
CA PRO A 99 13.10 -2.01 4.41
C PRO A 99 11.98 -2.78 3.70
N THR A 100 10.84 -2.12 3.52
CA THR A 100 9.67 -2.69 2.85
C THR A 100 9.12 -1.70 1.84
N PRO A 101 8.88 -2.11 0.58
CA PRO A 101 8.21 -1.28 -0.41
C PRO A 101 6.93 -0.68 0.18
N SER A 102 6.82 0.65 0.16
CA SER A 102 5.73 1.32 0.87
C SER A 102 5.11 2.48 0.11
N GLN A 103 3.79 2.55 0.14
CA GLN A 103 3.00 3.63 -0.44
C GLN A 103 2.15 4.31 0.64
N CYS A 104 2.49 5.55 0.98
CA CYS A 104 1.64 6.34 1.85
C CYS A 104 0.69 7.19 1.01
N VAL A 105 -0.57 7.28 1.42
CA VAL A 105 -1.64 7.97 0.71
C VAL A 105 -2.43 8.79 1.71
N VAL A 106 -2.84 10.00 1.35
CA VAL A 106 -3.70 10.81 2.23
C VAL A 106 -5.16 10.53 1.90
N ALA A 107 -6.00 10.21 2.89
CA ALA A 107 -7.40 9.86 2.71
C ALA A 107 -8.17 10.86 1.83
N ARG A 108 -7.98 12.17 2.05
CA ARG A 108 -8.61 13.23 1.23
C ARG A 108 -8.31 13.16 -0.27
N THR A 109 -7.19 12.54 -0.65
CA THR A 109 -6.79 12.39 -2.06
C THR A 109 -7.49 11.21 -2.72
N LEU A 110 -7.90 10.21 -1.93
CA LEU A 110 -8.65 9.05 -2.41
C LEU A 110 -10.12 9.38 -2.71
N SER A 111 -10.67 10.45 -2.13
CA SER A 111 -12.01 10.94 -2.49
C SER A 111 -12.12 11.41 -3.94
N ARG A 112 -11.00 11.63 -4.65
CA ARG A 112 -10.97 12.01 -6.06
C ARG A 112 -10.73 10.79 -6.93
N LEU A 113 -11.74 10.37 -7.70
CA LEU A 113 -11.68 9.16 -8.54
C LEU A 113 -10.44 9.09 -9.45
N GLN A 114 -10.07 10.18 -10.12
CA GLN A 114 -8.87 10.23 -10.97
C GLN A 114 -7.57 9.96 -10.18
N THR A 115 -7.46 10.54 -8.98
CA THR A 115 -6.31 10.36 -8.11
C THR A 115 -6.27 8.95 -7.54
N LEU A 116 -7.42 8.41 -7.15
CA LEU A 116 -7.55 7.03 -6.68
C LEU A 116 -7.13 6.03 -7.76
N MET A 117 -7.58 6.19 -9.01
CA MET A 117 -7.14 5.39 -10.15
C MET A 117 -5.62 5.47 -10.37
N THR A 118 -5.05 6.68 -10.26
CA THR A 118 -3.60 6.90 -10.41
C THR A 118 -2.82 6.17 -9.32
N ILE A 119 -3.26 6.26 -8.07
CA ILE A 119 -2.63 5.60 -6.93
C ILE A 119 -2.75 4.08 -7.06
N ALA A 120 -3.95 3.57 -7.38
CA ALA A 120 -4.17 2.15 -7.60
C ALA A 120 -3.29 1.61 -8.75
N THR A 121 -3.14 2.38 -9.83
CA THR A 121 -2.27 2.02 -10.95
C THR A 121 -0.80 1.97 -10.54
N LYS A 122 -0.33 2.95 -9.74
CA LYS A 122 1.04 2.98 -9.22
C LYS A 122 1.33 1.80 -8.31
N ILE A 123 0.44 1.51 -7.38
CA ILE A 123 0.54 0.36 -6.49
C ILE A 123 0.58 -0.92 -7.33
N SER A 124 -0.38 -1.10 -8.25
CA SER A 124 -0.43 -2.26 -9.16
C SER A 124 0.85 -2.40 -10.00
N LEU A 125 1.47 -1.30 -10.45
CA LEU A 125 2.77 -1.36 -11.14
C LEU A 125 3.90 -1.77 -10.20
N GLN A 126 3.96 -1.22 -8.99
CA GLN A 126 4.97 -1.63 -8.00
C GLN A 126 4.84 -3.11 -7.62
N MET A 127 3.62 -3.65 -7.63
CA MET A 127 3.37 -5.09 -7.43
C MET A 127 3.89 -5.95 -8.59
N ASN A 128 3.81 -5.44 -9.83
CA ASN A 128 4.19 -6.20 -11.03
C ASN A 128 5.66 -5.99 -11.46
N CYS A 129 6.31 -4.89 -11.05
CA CYS A 129 7.61 -4.48 -11.58
C CYS A 129 8.81 -4.72 -10.64
N CYS A 130 8.64 -5.42 -9.51
CA CYS A 130 9.79 -5.84 -8.70
C CYS A 130 10.45 -7.09 -9.31
N THR A 131 11.38 -6.86 -10.25
CA THR A 131 12.44 -7.79 -10.68
C THR A 131 13.75 -7.03 -10.73
#